data_AF-C4YID5-F1
#
_entry.id   AF-C4YID5-F1
#
_cell.length_a   1.000
_cell.length_b   1.000
_cell.length_c   1.000
_cell.angle_alpha   90.00
_cell.angle_beta   90.00
_cell.angle_gamma   90.00
#
_symmetry.space_group_name_H-M   'P 1'
#
loop_
_entity.id
_entity.type
_entity.pdbx_description
1 polymer ?
#
loop_
_entity_poly.entity_id
_entity_poly.type
_entity_poly.pdbx_seq_one_letter_code
_entity_poly.pdbx_strand_id
1 'polypeptide(L)'
;MIRGNWSLADEFKKNEKKQISKIQQRQRDNHKLEKLKAIDPIHLYYKIDRLDQTPNKSEKDNSYLNKLKEDWDFILKYNLHSSKLKPFLENQQKKQQQKLRQQTKLWGQKSIYFNPELNPLGKVPELENLPYKLKDSIENLTVPLKGKQINYSPGPIIKELQIKCPPGQPPRFYKLIQNTSKKNKHNSKSNNTEVLPESETIVNNNSSEENDSPHEEEEEEEEEGGPDFKRYKHS
;
A
#
# COMPACT_ATOMS: atom_id res chain seq x y z
N MET A 1 -59.67 -34.40 14.37
CA MET A 1 -58.30 -34.13 13.90
C MET A 1 -57.46 -35.37 14.17
N ILE A 2 -57.44 -36.33 13.23
CA ILE A 2 -56.81 -37.64 13.42
C ILE A 2 -55.29 -37.45 13.23
N ARG A 3 -54.51 -37.72 14.27
CA ARG A 3 -53.04 -37.75 14.19
C ARG A 3 -52.65 -38.83 13.18
N GLY A 4 -51.99 -38.44 12.09
CA GLY A 4 -51.58 -39.37 11.03
C GLY A 4 -50.76 -40.53 11.59
N ASN A 5 -51.02 -41.74 11.09
CA ASN A 5 -50.35 -42.97 11.51
C ASN A 5 -48.84 -42.86 11.27
N TRP A 6 -48.04 -42.76 12.34
CA TRP A 6 -46.60 -42.89 12.28
C TRP A 6 -46.24 -44.36 12.04
N SER A 7 -45.67 -44.66 10.87
CA SER A 7 -45.20 -46.00 10.53
C SER A 7 -43.70 -46.09 10.74
N LEU A 8 -43.28 -47.00 11.63
CA LEU A 8 -41.87 -47.29 11.91
C LEU A 8 -41.10 -47.67 10.63
N ALA A 9 -41.77 -48.32 9.67
CA ALA A 9 -41.19 -48.66 8.38
C ALA A 9 -40.87 -47.42 7.53
N ASP A 10 -41.68 -46.37 7.60
CA ASP A 10 -41.44 -45.13 6.87
C ASP A 10 -40.30 -44.31 7.49
N GLU A 11 -40.13 -44.38 8.82
CA GLU A 11 -38.95 -43.82 9.50
C GLU A 11 -37.67 -44.54 9.13
N PHE A 12 -37.70 -45.88 9.10
CA PHE A 12 -36.54 -46.67 8.70
C PHE A 12 -36.12 -46.34 7.26
N LYS A 13 -37.08 -46.28 6.32
CA LYS A 13 -36.84 -45.86 4.93
C LYS A 13 -36.30 -44.42 4.85
N LYS A 14 -36.80 -43.49 5.67
CA LYS A 14 -36.27 -42.11 5.72
C LYS A 14 -34.83 -42.07 6.24
N ASN A 15 -34.52 -42.86 7.27
CA ASN A 15 -33.17 -42.94 7.84
C ASN A 15 -32.19 -43.60 6.86
N GLU A 16 -32.60 -44.66 6.18
CA GLU A 16 -31.83 -45.31 5.11
C GLU A 16 -31.56 -44.34 3.95
N LYS A 17 -32.58 -43.61 3.46
CA LYS A 17 -32.40 -42.57 2.43
C LYS A 17 -31.41 -41.48 2.88
N LYS A 18 -31.46 -41.05 4.14
CA LYS A 18 -30.48 -40.10 4.70
C LYS A 18 -29.08 -40.68 4.75
N GLN A 19 -28.92 -41.94 5.15
CA GLN A 19 -27.62 -42.62 5.17
C GLN A 19 -27.03 -42.74 3.76
N ILE A 20 -27.83 -43.19 2.78
CA ILE A 20 -27.44 -43.28 1.37
C ILE A 20 -27.01 -41.91 0.84
N SER A 21 -27.80 -40.86 1.11
CA SER A 21 -27.46 -39.49 0.70
C SER A 21 -26.13 -39.01 1.29
N LYS A 22 -25.88 -39.28 2.59
CA LYS A 22 -24.60 -38.95 3.23
C LYS A 22 -23.41 -39.70 2.62
N ILE A 23 -23.59 -40.98 2.26
CA ILE A 23 -22.55 -41.78 1.61
C ILE A 23 -22.26 -41.22 0.22
N GLN A 24 -23.29 -40.93 -0.57
CA GLN A 24 -23.14 -40.32 -1.90
C GLN A 24 -22.46 -38.94 -1.82
N GLN A 25 -22.82 -38.13 -0.84
CA GLN A 25 -22.15 -36.84 -0.61
C GLN A 25 -20.66 -37.02 -0.31
N ARG A 26 -20.30 -37.93 0.62
CA ARG A 26 -18.89 -38.22 0.89
C ARG A 26 -18.13 -38.72 -0.32
N GLN A 27 -18.74 -39.58 -1.14
CA GLN A 27 -18.12 -40.06 -2.38
C GLN A 27 -17.87 -38.92 -3.36
N ARG A 28 -18.84 -38.01 -3.52
CA ARG A 28 -18.68 -36.81 -4.37
C ARG A 28 -17.57 -35.90 -3.85
N ASP A 29 -17.54 -35.65 -2.54
CA ASP A 29 -16.53 -34.78 -1.92
C ASP A 29 -15.13 -35.39 -2.05
N ASN A 30 -14.98 -36.70 -1.84
CA ASN A 30 -13.71 -37.42 -2.02
C ASN A 30 -13.23 -37.36 -3.47
N HIS A 31 -14.12 -37.64 -4.43
CA HIS A 31 -13.80 -37.53 -5.85
C HIS A 31 -13.39 -36.10 -6.23
N LYS A 32 -14.12 -35.08 -5.73
CA LYS A 32 -13.77 -33.67 -5.94
C LYS A 32 -12.40 -33.34 -5.35
N LEU A 33 -12.10 -33.85 -4.16
CA LEU A 33 -10.82 -33.68 -3.49
C LEU A 33 -9.67 -34.30 -4.28
N GLU A 34 -9.82 -35.52 -4.77
CA GLU A 34 -8.81 -36.19 -5.61
C GLU A 34 -8.55 -35.42 -6.90
N LYS A 35 -9.63 -34.99 -7.58
CA LYS A 35 -9.53 -34.19 -8.79
C LYS A 35 -8.79 -32.86 -8.55
N LEU A 36 -9.15 -32.13 -7.50
CA LEU A 36 -8.56 -30.82 -7.20
C LEU A 36 -7.14 -30.91 -6.62
N LYS A 37 -6.76 -32.04 -6.01
CA LYS A 37 -5.37 -32.32 -5.62
C LYS A 37 -4.42 -32.39 -6.81
N ALA A 38 -4.88 -32.86 -7.97
CA ALA A 38 -4.03 -32.95 -9.17
C ALA A 38 -3.92 -31.64 -9.95
N ILE A 39 -4.83 -30.69 -9.72
CA ILE A 39 -4.91 -29.43 -10.48
C ILE A 39 -3.96 -28.38 -9.89
N ASP A 40 -3.36 -27.56 -10.75
CA ASP A 40 -2.59 -26.39 -10.31
C ASP A 40 -3.54 -25.24 -9.89
N PRO A 41 -3.54 -24.84 -8.60
CA PRO A 41 -4.41 -23.77 -8.12
C PRO A 41 -4.10 -22.41 -8.76
N ILE A 42 -2.85 -22.13 -9.13
CA ILE A 42 -2.48 -20.82 -9.69
C ILE A 42 -3.09 -20.68 -11.10
N HIS A 43 -3.06 -21.75 -11.89
CA HIS A 43 -3.70 -21.75 -13.20
C HIS A 43 -5.21 -21.59 -13.09
N LEU A 44 -5.84 -22.25 -12.11
CA LEU A 44 -7.26 -22.08 -11.82
C LEU A 44 -7.61 -20.63 -11.49
N TYR A 45 -6.82 -19.97 -10.63
CA TYR A 45 -7.01 -18.57 -10.27
C TYR A 45 -6.99 -17.66 -11.51
N TYR A 46 -5.96 -17.76 -12.35
CA TYR A 46 -5.86 -16.92 -13.56
C TYR A 46 -6.96 -17.22 -14.57
N LYS A 47 -7.45 -18.46 -14.62
CA LYS A 47 -8.58 -18.83 -15.47
C LYS A 47 -9.88 -18.18 -15.00
N ILE A 48 -10.10 -18.14 -13.68
CA ILE A 48 -11.23 -17.42 -13.08
C ILE A 48 -11.10 -15.93 -13.38
N ASP A 49 -9.94 -15.32 -13.11
CA ASP A 49 -9.70 -13.89 -13.33
C ASP A 49 -9.92 -13.48 -14.81
N ARG A 50 -9.39 -14.28 -15.75
CA ARG A 50 -9.61 -14.05 -17.18
C ARG A 50 -11.09 -14.10 -17.56
N LEU A 51 -11.82 -15.11 -17.11
CA LEU A 51 -13.26 -15.25 -17.38
C LEU A 51 -14.09 -14.21 -16.62
N ASP A 52 -13.62 -13.70 -15.49
CA ASP A 52 -14.26 -12.61 -14.77
C ASP A 52 -14.14 -11.29 -15.54
N GLN A 53 -13.00 -11.06 -16.22
CA GLN A 53 -12.72 -9.84 -16.99
C GLN A 53 -13.27 -9.81 -18.42
N THR A 54 -13.70 -10.94 -19.00
CA THR A 54 -14.26 -10.96 -20.36
C THR A 54 -15.62 -10.23 -20.43
N PRO A 55 -15.77 -9.19 -21.28
CA PRO A 55 -17.07 -8.55 -21.50
C PRO A 55 -17.99 -9.44 -22.34
N ASN A 56 -19.31 -9.31 -22.16
CA ASN A 56 -20.37 -10.06 -22.90
C ASN A 56 -20.33 -11.59 -22.72
N LYS A 57 -20.42 -12.06 -21.47
CA LYS A 57 -20.42 -13.49 -21.13
C LYS A 57 -21.74 -14.16 -21.53
N SER A 58 -21.64 -15.35 -22.14
CA SER A 58 -22.81 -16.21 -22.34
C SER A 58 -23.28 -16.81 -21.00
N GLU A 59 -24.54 -17.25 -20.93
CA GLU A 59 -25.06 -17.98 -19.77
C GLU A 59 -24.23 -19.24 -19.46
N LYS A 60 -23.72 -19.90 -20.50
CA LYS A 60 -22.80 -21.04 -20.37
C LYS A 60 -21.51 -20.65 -19.67
N ASP A 61 -20.95 -19.49 -20.02
CA ASP A 61 -19.72 -18.98 -19.42
C ASP A 61 -19.93 -18.63 -17.94
N ASN A 62 -21.08 -18.04 -17.60
CA ASN A 62 -21.44 -17.78 -16.21
C ASN A 62 -21.59 -19.08 -15.41
N SER A 63 -22.24 -20.10 -15.98
CA SER A 63 -22.36 -21.42 -15.34
C SER A 63 -21.00 -22.09 -15.12
N TYR A 64 -20.08 -21.93 -16.07
CA TYR A 64 -18.73 -22.48 -16.00
C TYR A 64 -17.89 -21.74 -14.96
N LEU A 65 -17.97 -20.42 -14.94
CA LEU A 65 -17.31 -19.56 -13.97
C LEU A 65 -17.76 -19.88 -12.54
N ASN A 66 -19.05 -20.08 -12.32
CA ASN A 66 -19.56 -20.50 -11.00
C ASN A 66 -18.96 -21.84 -10.55
N LYS A 67 -18.85 -22.82 -11.46
CA LYS A 67 -18.17 -24.09 -11.15
C LYS A 67 -16.70 -23.91 -10.78
N LEU A 68 -15.97 -23.04 -11.49
CA LEU A 68 -14.57 -22.76 -11.16
C LEU A 68 -14.43 -22.05 -9.82
N LYS A 69 -15.36 -21.14 -9.47
CA LYS A 69 -15.41 -20.49 -8.15
C LYS A 69 -15.72 -21.51 -7.04
N GLU A 70 -16.68 -22.40 -7.25
CA GLU A 70 -16.96 -23.50 -6.31
C GLU A 70 -15.77 -24.45 -6.12
N ASP A 71 -14.99 -24.70 -7.18
CA ASP A 71 -13.76 -25.50 -7.10
C ASP A 71 -12.66 -24.75 -6.33
N TRP A 72 -12.53 -23.44 -6.55
CA TRP A 72 -11.62 -22.57 -5.80
C TRP A 72 -11.95 -22.50 -4.31
N ASP A 73 -13.22 -22.31 -3.96
CA ASP A 73 -13.69 -22.28 -2.57
C ASP A 73 -13.47 -23.62 -1.88
N PHE A 74 -13.62 -24.73 -2.61
CA PHE A 74 -13.30 -26.06 -2.09
C PHE A 74 -11.80 -26.20 -1.79
N ILE A 75 -10.92 -25.73 -2.68
CA ILE A 75 -9.46 -25.73 -2.45
C ILE A 75 -9.11 -24.98 -1.16
N LEU A 76 -9.72 -23.80 -0.95
CA LEU A 76 -9.50 -23.00 0.25
C LEU A 76 -10.03 -23.71 1.51
N LYS A 77 -11.27 -24.21 1.48
CA LYS A 77 -11.91 -24.88 2.62
C LYS A 77 -11.14 -26.10 3.11
N TYR A 78 -10.57 -26.88 2.19
CA TYR A 78 -9.82 -28.10 2.51
C TYR A 78 -8.30 -27.89 2.58
N ASN A 79 -7.83 -26.63 2.52
CA ASN A 79 -6.40 -26.27 2.55
C ASN A 79 -5.55 -27.06 1.53
N LEU A 80 -6.10 -27.31 0.34
CA LEU A 80 -5.38 -27.96 -0.74
C LEU A 80 -4.28 -27.02 -1.25
N HIS A 81 -3.10 -27.57 -1.59
CA HIS A 81 -1.96 -26.82 -2.14
C HIS A 81 -1.48 -25.64 -1.31
N SER A 82 -1.62 -25.73 0.02
CA SER A 82 -1.31 -24.66 0.97
C SER A 82 0.10 -24.06 0.81
N SER A 83 1.10 -24.89 0.46
CA SER A 83 2.48 -24.46 0.23
C SER A 83 2.63 -23.45 -0.92
N LYS A 84 1.85 -23.59 -2.00
CA LYS A 84 1.88 -22.68 -3.15
C LYS A 84 0.89 -21.53 -3.00
N LEU A 85 -0.27 -21.81 -2.43
CA LEU A 85 -1.40 -20.88 -2.43
C LEU A 85 -1.22 -19.75 -1.41
N LYS A 86 -0.67 -20.02 -0.22
CA LYS A 86 -0.37 -19.01 0.80
C LYS A 86 0.56 -17.90 0.27
N PRO A 87 1.79 -18.20 -0.21
CA PRO A 87 2.68 -17.16 -0.72
C PRO A 87 2.11 -16.47 -1.96
N PHE A 88 1.34 -17.18 -2.78
CA PHE A 88 0.68 -16.58 -3.94
C PHE A 88 -0.36 -15.52 -3.53
N LEU A 89 -1.25 -15.84 -2.59
CA LEU A 89 -2.26 -14.91 -2.09
C LEU A 89 -1.63 -13.71 -1.37
N GLU A 90 -0.60 -13.94 -0.56
CA GLU A 90 0.13 -12.86 0.11
C GLU A 90 0.76 -11.90 -0.93
N ASN A 91 1.39 -12.44 -1.97
CA ASN A 91 1.94 -11.62 -3.06
C ASN A 91 0.86 -10.84 -3.82
N GLN A 92 -0.32 -11.43 -4.03
CA GLN A 92 -1.46 -10.73 -4.64
C GLN A 92 -1.97 -9.60 -3.75
N GLN A 93 -2.12 -9.84 -2.44
CA GLN A 93 -2.53 -8.82 -1.48
C GLN A 93 -1.51 -7.69 -1.41
N LYS A 94 -0.21 -8.00 -1.33
CA LYS A 94 0.87 -6.99 -1.36
C LYS A 94 0.81 -6.13 -2.63
N LYS A 95 0.58 -6.74 -3.79
CA LYS A 95 0.41 -6.00 -5.06
C LYS A 95 -0.81 -5.09 -5.04
N GLN A 96 -1.94 -5.57 -4.54
CA GLN A 96 -3.16 -4.77 -4.42
C GLN A 96 -2.97 -3.62 -3.42
N GLN A 97 -2.38 -3.88 -2.27
CA GLN A 97 -2.04 -2.85 -1.28
C GLN A 97 -1.07 -1.81 -1.86
N GLN A 98 -0.05 -2.22 -2.61
CA GLN A 98 0.85 -1.29 -3.29
C GLN A 98 0.13 -0.44 -4.32
N LYS A 99 -0.75 -1.04 -5.14
CA LYS A 99 -1.59 -0.30 -6.09
C LYS A 99 -2.50 0.70 -5.38
N LEU A 100 -3.19 0.26 -4.32
CA LEU A 100 -4.03 1.13 -3.50
C LEU A 100 -3.21 2.25 -2.89
N ARG A 101 -2.07 1.94 -2.24
CA ARG A 101 -1.14 2.95 -1.70
C ARG A 101 -0.70 3.95 -2.77
N GLN A 102 -0.43 3.51 -3.99
CA GLN A 102 -0.06 4.41 -5.10
C GLN A 102 -1.23 5.29 -5.55
N GLN A 103 -2.45 4.75 -5.59
CA GLN A 103 -3.67 5.48 -5.96
C GLN A 103 -4.12 6.46 -4.86
N THR A 104 -4.05 6.04 -3.60
CA THR A 104 -4.43 6.83 -2.43
C THR A 104 -3.30 7.70 -1.91
N LYS A 105 -2.09 7.59 -2.49
CA LYS A 105 -0.99 8.51 -2.22
C LYS A 105 -1.45 9.90 -2.59
N LEU A 106 -1.89 10.64 -1.57
CA LEU A 106 -2.21 12.04 -1.71
C LEU A 106 -1.02 12.71 -2.39
N TRP A 107 -1.36 13.53 -3.37
CA TRP A 107 -0.61 14.71 -3.69
C TRP A 107 -0.61 15.55 -2.41
N GLY A 108 0.22 15.22 -1.41
CA GLY A 108 0.08 15.72 -0.05
C GLY A 108 0.24 17.25 0.04
N GLN A 109 0.27 17.81 1.25
CA GLN A 109 0.54 19.24 1.48
C GLN A 109 1.88 19.73 0.88
N LYS A 110 2.77 18.79 0.52
CA LYS A 110 4.03 18.99 -0.24
C LYS A 110 3.88 18.86 -1.76
N SER A 111 2.70 18.57 -2.28
CA SER A 111 2.44 18.46 -3.71
C SER A 111 2.32 19.83 -4.35
N ILE A 112 2.84 19.95 -5.57
CA ILE A 112 2.83 21.19 -6.37
C ILE A 112 1.41 21.75 -6.52
N TYR A 113 0.41 20.87 -6.51
CA TYR A 113 -1.00 21.23 -6.72
C TYR A 113 -1.71 21.71 -5.45
N PHE A 114 -1.10 21.49 -4.27
CA PHE A 114 -1.60 21.91 -2.96
C PHE A 114 -0.75 23.02 -2.32
N ASN A 115 0.23 23.56 -3.05
CA ASN A 115 0.94 24.76 -2.65
C ASN A 115 0.10 26.00 -3.05
N PRO A 116 -0.42 26.79 -2.10
CA PRO A 116 -1.28 27.93 -2.39
C PRO A 116 -0.57 29.02 -3.22
N GLU A 117 0.76 29.09 -3.15
CA GLU A 117 1.56 30.04 -3.95
C GLU A 117 1.69 29.62 -5.43
N LEU A 118 1.65 28.31 -5.71
CA LEU A 118 1.86 27.77 -7.07
C LEU A 118 0.56 27.33 -7.75
N ASN A 119 -0.43 26.91 -6.97
CA ASN A 119 -1.76 26.58 -7.43
C ASN A 119 -2.82 27.25 -6.53
N PRO A 120 -3.02 28.56 -6.67
CA PRO A 120 -3.95 29.31 -5.81
C PRO A 120 -5.40 28.84 -5.96
N LEU A 121 -5.72 28.13 -7.04
CA LEU A 121 -7.05 27.58 -7.31
C LEU A 121 -7.20 26.11 -6.89
N GLY A 122 -6.11 25.44 -6.47
CA GLY A 122 -6.11 24.04 -6.05
C GLY A 122 -6.54 23.03 -7.13
N LYS A 123 -6.55 23.42 -8.41
CA LYS A 123 -7.06 22.56 -9.49
C LYS A 123 -5.98 21.62 -10.03
N VAL A 124 -6.31 20.34 -10.15
CA VAL A 124 -5.49 19.32 -10.83
C VAL A 124 -5.86 19.31 -12.31
N PRO A 125 -4.90 19.29 -13.25
CA PRO A 125 -5.20 19.22 -14.68
C PRO A 125 -5.97 17.94 -15.02
N GLU A 126 -7.14 18.11 -15.62
CA GLU A 126 -7.90 17.00 -16.20
C GLU A 126 -7.21 16.58 -17.50
N LEU A 127 -6.63 15.37 -17.52
CA LEU A 127 -5.86 14.86 -18.66
C LEU A 127 -6.69 14.82 -19.96
N GLU A 128 -8.01 14.73 -19.83
CA GLU A 128 -8.96 14.70 -20.96
C GLU A 128 -9.17 16.07 -21.62
N ASN A 129 -8.94 17.16 -20.90
CA ASN A 129 -9.11 18.53 -21.39
C ASN A 129 -7.83 19.11 -22.01
N LEU A 130 -6.75 18.33 -22.05
CA LEU A 130 -5.50 18.77 -22.64
C LEU A 130 -5.62 18.82 -24.17
N PRO A 131 -5.15 19.91 -24.82
CA PRO A 131 -5.21 20.04 -26.28
C PRO A 131 -4.30 19.05 -27.02
N TYR A 132 -3.46 18.31 -26.30
CA TYR A 132 -2.58 17.27 -26.83
C TYR A 132 -2.69 15.99 -26.00
N LYS A 133 -2.58 14.85 -26.68
CA LYS A 133 -2.50 13.54 -26.03
C LYS A 133 -1.08 13.32 -25.52
N LEU A 134 -0.93 13.17 -24.21
CA LEU A 134 0.32 12.78 -23.60
C LEU A 134 0.69 11.36 -24.04
N LYS A 135 1.95 11.19 -24.47
CA LYS A 135 2.47 9.89 -24.92
C LYS A 135 2.61 8.90 -23.76
N ASP A 136 3.00 9.42 -22.60
CA ASP A 136 3.15 8.66 -21.35
C ASP A 136 2.24 9.25 -20.28
N SER A 137 1.73 8.41 -19.38
CA SER A 137 0.94 8.86 -18.22
C SER A 137 1.83 9.70 -17.30
N ILE A 138 1.31 10.83 -16.79
CA ILE A 138 2.04 11.65 -15.82
C ILE A 138 2.07 10.89 -14.49
N GLU A 139 3.18 10.20 -14.24
CA GLU A 139 3.39 9.51 -12.98
C GLU A 139 3.57 10.51 -11.83
N ASN A 140 2.97 10.19 -10.68
CA ASN A 140 3.11 10.96 -9.45
C ASN A 140 4.50 10.69 -8.80
N LEU A 141 5.55 11.28 -9.39
CA LEU A 141 6.92 11.17 -8.89
C LEU A 141 7.07 11.97 -7.59
N THR A 142 7.05 11.25 -6.48
CA THR A 142 7.10 11.78 -5.09
C THR A 142 8.44 11.51 -4.40
N VAL A 143 9.33 10.76 -5.06
CA VAL A 143 10.72 10.60 -4.60
C VAL A 143 11.54 11.67 -5.32
N PRO A 144 12.35 12.49 -4.62
CA PRO A 144 13.32 13.34 -5.32
C PRO A 144 14.11 12.44 -6.27
N LEU A 145 14.47 12.92 -7.47
CA LEU A 145 15.31 12.21 -8.45
C LEU A 145 16.68 11.90 -7.82
N LYS A 146 16.74 10.96 -6.86
CA LYS A 146 17.94 10.52 -6.17
C LYS A 146 18.77 9.83 -7.24
N GLY A 147 19.91 10.43 -7.56
CA GLY A 147 20.93 9.82 -8.42
C GLY A 147 21.17 10.49 -9.77
N LYS A 148 20.49 11.59 -10.13
CA LYS A 148 20.86 12.39 -11.29
C LYS A 148 21.10 13.83 -10.87
N GLN A 149 22.24 14.09 -10.24
CA GLN A 149 22.82 15.43 -10.34
C GLN A 149 23.10 15.63 -11.83
N ILE A 150 22.25 16.42 -12.49
CA ILE A 150 22.46 16.80 -13.88
C ILE A 150 23.67 17.72 -13.85
N ASN A 151 24.84 17.16 -14.19
CA ASN A 151 26.06 17.93 -14.33
C ASN A 151 25.92 18.80 -15.58
N TYR A 152 25.57 20.07 -15.37
CA TYR A 152 25.54 21.05 -16.45
C TYR A 152 26.98 21.39 -16.86
N SER A 153 27.23 21.44 -18.18
CA SER A 153 28.49 21.97 -18.69
C SER A 153 28.63 23.43 -18.26
N PRO A 154 29.84 23.88 -17.87
CA PRO A 154 30.09 25.29 -17.60
C PRO A 154 29.74 26.14 -18.83
N GLY A 155 29.08 27.28 -18.57
CA GLY A 155 28.68 28.22 -19.62
C GLY A 155 29.88 28.85 -20.35
N PRO A 156 29.66 29.41 -21.55
CA PRO A 156 30.73 29.95 -22.40
C PRO A 156 31.53 31.07 -21.70
N ILE A 157 30.84 31.98 -21.00
CA ILE A 157 31.45 33.09 -20.25
C ILE A 157 32.40 32.59 -19.14
N ILE A 158 32.05 31.50 -18.46
CA ILE A 158 32.89 30.90 -17.39
C ILE A 158 34.18 30.33 -17.98
N LYS A 159 34.10 29.78 -19.21
CA LYS A 159 35.27 29.29 -19.95
C LYS A 159 36.17 30.44 -20.43
N GLU A 160 35.57 31.50 -20.95
CA GLU A 160 36.29 32.71 -21.40
C GLU A 160 37.05 33.39 -20.25
N LEU A 161 36.41 33.52 -19.09
CA LEU A 161 36.99 34.20 -17.91
C LEU A 161 37.90 33.29 -17.05
N GLN A 162 38.06 32.01 -17.42
CA GLN A 162 38.85 31.02 -16.68
C GLN A 162 38.60 30.97 -15.17
N ILE A 163 37.33 31.18 -14.76
CA ILE A 163 36.96 31.23 -13.35
C ILE A 163 37.09 29.82 -12.75
N LYS A 164 38.00 29.67 -11.79
CA LYS A 164 38.21 28.42 -11.04
C LYS A 164 37.46 28.49 -9.72
N CYS A 165 36.82 27.39 -9.32
CA CYS A 165 36.23 27.29 -8.00
C CYS A 165 37.33 27.41 -6.93
N PRO A 166 37.08 28.14 -5.83
CA PRO A 166 38.03 28.20 -4.73
C PRO A 166 38.25 26.80 -4.13
N PRO A 167 39.45 26.50 -3.63
CA PRO A 167 39.73 25.23 -2.99
C PRO A 167 38.92 25.12 -1.69
N GLY A 168 38.26 23.97 -1.47
CA GLY A 168 37.51 23.70 -0.25
C GLY A 168 36.17 23.02 -0.50
N GLN A 169 35.47 22.70 0.59
CA GLN A 169 34.07 22.27 0.50
C GLN A 169 33.18 23.49 0.18
N PRO A 170 32.13 23.32 -0.64
CA PRO A 170 31.18 24.40 -0.89
C PRO A 170 30.57 24.86 0.44
N PRO A 171 30.30 26.16 0.60
CA PRO A 171 29.71 26.69 1.81
C PRO A 171 28.39 25.97 2.11
N ARG A 172 28.32 25.35 3.28
CA ARG A 172 27.07 24.83 3.81
C ARG A 172 26.28 26.00 4.38
N PHE A 173 25.29 26.47 3.64
CA PHE A 173 24.29 27.38 4.19
C PHE A 173 23.38 26.58 5.12
N TYR A 174 23.77 26.49 6.39
CA TYR A 174 22.85 26.07 7.42
C TYR A 174 21.76 27.14 7.51
N LYS A 175 20.52 26.80 7.20
CA LYS A 175 19.39 27.66 7.54
C LYS A 175 19.35 27.74 9.07
N LEU A 176 19.32 28.95 9.61
CA LEU A 176 19.07 29.16 11.03
C LEU A 176 17.66 28.65 11.32
N ILE A 177 17.52 27.51 12.00
CA ILE A 177 16.21 26.95 12.33
C ILE A 177 15.66 27.74 13.52
N GLN A 178 14.91 28.80 13.24
CA GLN A 178 14.15 29.53 14.25
C GLN A 178 12.99 28.64 14.76
N ASN A 179 12.65 28.73 16.04
CA ASN A 179 11.56 27.98 16.73
C ASN A 179 11.81 26.49 17.03
N THR A 180 13.04 26.07 17.32
CA THR A 180 13.33 24.70 17.83
C THR A 180 13.61 24.62 19.33
N SER A 181 13.47 25.71 20.09
CA SER A 181 13.54 25.67 21.55
C SER A 181 12.26 25.05 22.13
N LYS A 182 12.11 23.73 21.99
CA LYS A 182 11.24 22.99 22.90
C LYS A 182 11.83 23.17 24.30
N LYS A 183 11.06 23.77 25.21
CA LYS A 183 11.42 23.85 26.64
C LYS A 183 11.44 22.42 27.17
N ASN A 184 12.61 21.77 27.16
CA ASN A 184 12.81 20.56 27.93
C ASN A 184 12.60 20.95 29.40
N LYS A 185 11.51 20.48 30.01
CA LYS A 185 11.35 20.48 31.47
C LYS A 185 12.38 19.49 32.03
N HIS A 186 13.62 19.95 32.19
CA HIS A 186 14.61 19.23 32.98
C HIS A 186 14.25 19.40 34.46
N ASN A 187 13.89 18.28 35.08
CA ASN A 187 13.88 18.14 36.53
C ASN A 187 15.29 18.39 37.08
N SER A 188 15.42 19.52 37.75
CA SER A 188 16.20 19.80 38.97
C SER A 188 17.65 19.26 39.13
N LYS A 189 18.52 20.25 39.43
CA LYS A 189 19.68 20.29 40.34
C LYS A 189 21.07 20.34 39.70
N SER A 190 21.63 21.54 39.65
CA SER A 190 22.88 21.87 40.37
C SER A 190 23.18 23.38 40.27
N ASN A 191 23.70 23.93 41.36
CA ASN A 191 23.95 25.34 41.62
C ASN A 191 25.14 25.89 40.81
N ASN A 192 25.08 27.16 40.39
CA ASN A 192 25.98 28.25 40.83
C ASN A 192 25.74 29.55 40.02
N THR A 193 25.47 30.62 40.78
CA THR A 193 25.97 32.02 40.71
C THR A 193 26.65 32.47 39.39
N GLU A 194 26.34 33.60 38.73
CA GLU A 194 26.33 34.99 39.20
C GLU A 194 25.70 35.97 38.15
N VAL A 195 25.04 37.01 38.67
CA VAL A 195 24.97 38.44 38.24
C VAL A 195 24.15 38.85 36.99
N LEU A 196 23.05 39.58 37.30
CA LEU A 196 22.28 40.51 36.47
C LEU A 196 23.10 41.75 36.04
N PRO A 197 22.70 42.46 34.97
CA PRO A 197 21.94 43.69 35.23
C PRO A 197 20.68 43.84 34.37
N GLU A 198 19.79 44.62 34.95
CA GLU A 198 18.43 44.97 34.54
C GLU A 198 18.41 45.89 33.31
N SER A 199 17.38 45.75 32.48
CA SER A 199 16.66 46.92 31.94
C SER A 199 15.27 46.52 31.41
N GLU A 200 14.28 46.94 32.20
CA GLU A 200 13.01 47.57 31.82
C GLU A 200 11.97 46.83 30.95
N THR A 201 10.80 46.75 31.57
CA THR A 201 9.48 46.27 31.14
C THR A 201 8.86 47.08 30.02
N ILE A 202 8.21 46.41 29.05
CA ILE A 202 6.93 46.88 28.51
C ILE A 202 5.96 45.69 28.39
N VAL A 203 4.89 45.80 29.16
CA VAL A 203 3.70 44.95 29.16
C VAL A 203 2.87 45.28 27.92
N ASN A 204 2.36 44.26 27.22
CA ASN A 204 1.04 44.36 26.62
C ASN A 204 0.37 42.99 26.57
N ASN A 205 -0.73 42.90 27.31
CA ASN A 205 -1.67 41.79 27.35
C ASN A 205 -2.59 41.83 26.13
N ASN A 206 -3.00 40.66 25.63
CA ASN A 206 -4.37 40.22 25.33
C ASN A 206 -4.30 38.91 24.51
N SER A 207 -4.76 37.78 25.09
CA SER A 207 -6.06 37.11 24.80
C SER A 207 -6.09 36.48 23.40
N SER A 208 -6.15 35.16 23.20
CA SER A 208 -7.22 34.19 23.56
C SER A 208 -6.69 32.79 23.15
N GLU A 209 -6.73 31.76 23.98
CA GLU A 209 -7.82 30.78 24.20
C GLU A 209 -7.98 29.72 23.08
N GLU A 210 -7.95 28.46 23.53
CA GLU A 210 -8.52 27.23 22.92
C GLU A 210 -7.63 26.24 22.12
N ASN A 211 -7.19 25.21 22.87
CA ASN A 211 -7.40 23.76 22.68
C ASN A 211 -7.27 23.15 21.27
N ASP A 212 -6.23 22.33 21.01
CA ASP A 212 -6.07 20.90 21.37
C ASP A 212 -6.47 20.01 20.18
N SER A 213 -5.48 19.44 19.50
CA SER A 213 -5.69 18.43 18.45
C SER A 213 -4.60 17.35 18.54
N PRO A 214 -4.95 16.05 18.53
CA PRO A 214 -4.05 14.99 18.95
C PRO A 214 -3.02 14.62 17.87
N HIS A 215 -1.81 14.36 18.34
CA HIS A 215 -0.66 13.88 17.61
C HIS A 215 -0.79 12.37 17.37
N GLU A 216 -0.85 11.91 16.11
CA GLU A 216 -0.65 10.50 15.76
C GLU A 216 0.85 10.19 15.71
N GLU A 217 1.27 9.21 16.50
CA GLU A 217 2.63 8.69 16.55
C GLU A 217 2.87 7.72 15.37
N GLU A 218 3.82 8.06 14.49
CA GLU A 218 4.39 7.12 13.52
C GLU A 218 5.53 6.34 14.21
N GLU A 219 5.32 5.04 14.44
CA GLU A 219 6.40 4.10 14.80
C GLU A 219 7.27 3.83 13.56
N GLU A 220 8.53 4.27 13.60
CA GLU A 220 9.58 3.84 12.68
C GLU A 220 10.09 2.45 13.10
N GLU A 221 9.77 1.40 12.34
CA GLU A 221 10.47 0.12 12.43
C GLU A 221 11.78 0.16 11.63
N GLU A 222 12.88 -0.16 12.31
CA GLU A 222 14.23 -0.26 11.79
C GLU A 222 14.38 -1.39 10.76
N GLU A 223 14.79 -1.07 9.52
CA GLU A 223 15.26 -2.07 8.53
C GLU A 223 16.69 -2.51 8.89
N GLU A 224 16.83 -3.68 9.53
CA GLU A 224 18.09 -4.42 9.56
C GLU A 224 18.28 -5.25 8.26
N GLY A 225 19.43 -5.02 7.60
CA GLY A 225 20.28 -6.09 7.06
C GLY A 225 19.80 -6.87 5.83
N GLY A 226 20.13 -6.38 4.63
CA GLY A 226 20.12 -7.20 3.42
C GLY A 226 21.29 -8.21 3.34
N PRO A 227 21.27 -9.18 2.40
CA PRO A 227 22.49 -9.82 1.93
C PRO A 227 22.79 -9.53 0.45
N ASP A 228 24.06 -9.19 0.22
CA ASP A 228 24.74 -8.97 -1.05
C ASP A 228 24.68 -10.17 -2.01
N PHE A 229 24.18 -9.95 -3.23
CA PHE A 229 24.39 -10.88 -4.35
C PHE A 229 25.44 -10.35 -5.32
N LYS A 230 26.65 -10.92 -5.21
CA LYS A 230 27.76 -10.76 -6.17
C LYS A 230 27.31 -11.26 -7.55
N ARG A 231 27.35 -10.39 -8.56
CA ARG A 231 27.16 -10.76 -9.97
C ARG A 231 28.47 -11.33 -10.53
N TYR A 232 28.47 -12.60 -10.90
CA TYR A 232 29.50 -13.17 -11.77
C TYR A 232 29.30 -12.68 -13.21
N LYS A 233 30.37 -12.19 -13.83
CA LYS A 233 30.44 -11.98 -15.28
C LYS A 233 30.92 -13.28 -15.92
N HIS A 234 30.18 -13.81 -16.89
CA HIS A 234 30.70 -14.83 -17.79
C HIS A 234 31.52 -14.16 -18.89
N SER A 235 32.73 -14.69 -19.10
CA SER A 235 33.56 -14.47 -20.28
C SER A 235 33.02 -15.25 -21.48
#